data_AF-A0A834B2D0-F1
#
_entry.id   AF-A0A834B2D0-F1
#
_cell.length_a   1.000
_cell.length_b   1.000
_cell.length_c   1.000
_cell.angle_alpha   90.00
_cell.angle_beta   90.00
_cell.angle_gamma   90.00
#
_symmetry.space_group_name_H-M   'P 1'
#
loop_
_entity.id
_entity.type
_entity.pdbx_description
1 polymer ?
#
loop_
_entity_poly.entity_id
_entity_poly.type
_entity_poly.pdbx_seq_one_letter_code
_entity_poly.pdbx_strand_id
1 'polypeptide(L)'
;MGGKIPPATHKAKSEENKEEKTDSKKVEEDIKTDEPSSEESDLEIDNEGVIEADTDAPQEMGDENVEITEEMMDQANDKKVAAIDALNDGELQKAIDLFTDAIKLNPRLAILYAKRARLLGHWEEAAHDLALACKLDYDDDASAMLKEVQPRAQKIAEHRRKYERKREEREIKERMERVKKAREEHERAQREEDARRQSGAQYGSFPGGFPGGMPGNFPGGMPGMAGMPGLNEILSDPEVLAAMQDPEVMVAFQDVAQNPANMSKYQSNPKVMNLISKLSAKFGGQA
;
A
#
# COMPACT_ATOMS: atom_id res chain seq x y z
N MET A 1 -54.58 -51.57 8.76
CA MET A 1 -55.97 -51.07 8.86
C MET A 1 -56.26 -50.84 10.33
N GLY A 2 -56.84 -49.75 10.83
CA GLY A 2 -57.38 -48.51 10.27
C GLY A 2 -57.57 -47.54 11.44
N GLY A 3 -57.45 -46.24 11.19
CA GLY A 3 -57.46 -45.20 12.22
C GLY A 3 -58.85 -44.82 12.74
N LYS A 4 -58.85 -43.92 13.74
CA LYS A 4 -59.92 -42.94 14.02
C LYS A 4 -59.31 -41.63 14.56
N ILE A 5 -59.73 -40.52 13.96
CA ILE A 5 -59.70 -39.09 14.36
C ILE A 5 -61.20 -38.64 14.29
N PRO A 6 -61.71 -37.45 14.71
CA PRO A 6 -61.27 -36.32 15.56
C PRO A 6 -62.36 -35.96 16.63
N PRO A 7 -62.50 -34.72 17.22
CA PRO A 7 -62.69 -33.42 16.55
C PRO A 7 -61.83 -32.25 17.08
N ALA A 8 -61.72 -31.21 16.24
CA ALA A 8 -61.18 -29.89 16.53
C ALA A 8 -62.31 -28.88 16.80
N THR A 9 -61.99 -27.76 17.46
CA THR A 9 -62.80 -26.52 17.43
C THR A 9 -61.98 -25.34 16.88
N HIS A 10 -62.71 -24.52 16.13
CA HIS A 10 -62.32 -23.54 15.11
C HIS A 10 -61.98 -22.12 15.65
N LYS A 11 -61.03 -21.41 15.00
CA LYS A 11 -61.15 -20.12 14.22
C LYS A 11 -61.37 -18.83 15.06
N ALA A 12 -60.90 -17.62 14.72
CA ALA A 12 -60.17 -17.03 13.58
C ALA A 12 -59.71 -15.58 13.93
N LYS A 13 -58.71 -15.05 13.18
CA LYS A 13 -58.47 -13.68 12.59
C LYS A 13 -59.14 -12.44 13.26
N SER A 14 -58.55 -11.23 13.31
CA SER A 14 -57.81 -10.45 12.30
C SER A 14 -57.27 -9.12 12.89
N GLU A 15 -56.19 -8.62 12.26
CA GLU A 15 -55.81 -7.23 11.87
C GLU A 15 -56.54 -6.02 12.48
N GLU A 16 -55.77 -5.00 12.94
CA GLU A 16 -55.72 -3.67 12.30
C GLU A 16 -54.57 -2.79 12.87
N ASN A 17 -53.80 -2.18 11.97
CA ASN A 17 -52.77 -1.18 12.21
C ASN A 17 -52.98 -0.07 11.19
N LYS A 18 -53.35 1.14 11.62
CA LYS A 18 -53.04 2.43 10.97
C LYS A 18 -53.70 3.57 11.74
N GLU A 19 -52.91 4.59 12.06
CA GLU A 19 -53.30 5.99 11.83
C GLU A 19 -52.05 6.87 11.69
N GLU A 20 -52.05 7.66 10.63
CA GLU A 20 -51.10 8.65 10.13
C GLU A 20 -51.91 9.96 10.16
N LYS A 21 -51.47 11.14 10.66
CA LYS A 21 -50.62 12.12 9.96
C LYS A 21 -50.61 13.49 10.69
N THR A 22 -49.51 14.24 10.51
CA THR A 22 -49.37 15.72 10.27
C THR A 22 -49.63 16.73 11.41
N ASP A 23 -48.92 17.86 11.59
CA ASP A 23 -47.82 18.56 10.88
C ASP A 23 -47.29 19.76 11.73
N SER A 24 -46.05 20.22 11.43
CA SER A 24 -45.43 21.54 11.68
C SER A 24 -45.05 22.05 13.09
N LYS A 25 -43.72 22.20 13.35
CA LYS A 25 -43.01 23.51 13.36
C LYS A 25 -41.47 23.40 13.51
N LYS A 26 -40.78 24.17 12.68
CA LYS A 26 -39.34 24.48 12.55
C LYS A 26 -38.74 25.25 13.75
N VAL A 27 -37.48 24.94 14.17
CA VAL A 27 -36.33 25.82 14.59
C VAL A 27 -35.11 24.88 14.80
N GLU A 28 -34.10 24.80 13.91
CA GLU A 28 -32.84 25.58 13.81
C GLU A 28 -31.76 25.30 14.89
N GLU A 29 -30.57 24.96 14.39
CA GLU A 29 -29.18 25.02 14.95
C GLU A 29 -28.80 24.25 16.23
N ASP A 30 -28.02 23.17 16.05
CA ASP A 30 -26.65 23.07 16.62
C ASP A 30 -25.88 21.92 15.93
N ILE A 31 -25.04 22.24 14.94
CA ILE A 31 -24.06 21.27 14.41
C ILE A 31 -22.80 21.42 15.26
N LYS A 32 -22.78 20.69 16.37
CA LYS A 32 -21.54 20.39 17.07
C LYS A 32 -20.86 19.26 16.30
N THR A 33 -19.75 19.58 15.65
CA THR A 33 -18.83 18.59 15.09
C THR A 33 -18.25 17.76 16.22
N ASP A 34 -18.94 16.69 16.60
CA ASP A 34 -18.32 15.57 17.31
C ASP A 34 -17.54 14.77 16.27
N GLU A 35 -16.23 15.03 16.20
CA GLU A 35 -15.31 13.97 15.79
C GLU A 35 -15.54 12.79 16.74
N PRO A 36 -15.83 11.57 16.25
CA PRO A 36 -15.56 10.41 17.07
C PRO A 36 -14.04 10.30 17.19
N SER A 37 -13.49 10.90 18.25
CA SER A 37 -12.21 10.54 18.83
C SER A 37 -12.19 9.01 18.87
N SER A 38 -11.31 8.40 18.08
CA SER A 38 -11.18 6.95 18.01
C SER A 38 -10.51 6.44 19.27
N GLU A 39 -11.22 6.50 20.40
CA GLU A 39 -10.94 5.87 21.68
C GLU A 39 -11.09 4.34 21.62
N GLU A 40 -10.87 3.74 20.44
CA GLU A 40 -10.80 2.30 20.29
C GLU A 40 -9.42 1.84 20.78
N SER A 41 -9.35 1.64 22.10
CA SER A 41 -8.42 0.78 22.83
C SER A 41 -6.95 1.23 22.90
N ASP A 42 -6.68 2.13 23.87
CA ASP A 42 -5.45 2.05 24.67
C ASP A 42 -5.64 1.01 25.79
N LEU A 43 -6.05 -0.21 25.41
CA LEU A 43 -5.97 -1.34 26.32
C LEU A 43 -4.52 -1.79 26.28
N GLU A 44 -3.83 -1.67 27.42
CA GLU A 44 -2.53 -2.29 27.65
C GLU A 44 -2.71 -3.81 27.51
N ILE A 45 -2.57 -4.31 26.27
CA ILE A 45 -2.55 -5.74 26.00
C ILE A 45 -1.30 -6.26 26.70
N ASP A 46 -1.53 -7.11 27.70
CA ASP A 46 -0.49 -7.87 28.36
C ASP A 46 0.31 -8.63 27.30
N ASN A 47 1.58 -8.24 27.15
CA ASN A 47 2.49 -8.83 26.18
C ASN A 47 3.19 -10.07 26.75
N GLU A 48 2.81 -10.55 27.94
CA GLU A 48 3.35 -11.75 28.55
C GLU A 48 2.97 -12.99 27.72
N GLY A 49 3.95 -13.50 26.95
CA GLY A 49 3.78 -14.59 25.98
C GLY A 49 3.75 -14.16 24.51
N VAL A 50 3.91 -12.87 24.21
CA VAL A 50 4.09 -12.38 22.83
C VAL A 50 5.49 -12.78 22.35
N ILE A 51 5.51 -13.69 21.38
CA ILE A 51 6.73 -14.00 20.63
C ILE A 51 7.06 -12.76 19.81
N GLU A 52 8.26 -12.21 20.00
CA GLU A 52 8.75 -11.09 19.19
C GLU A 52 8.68 -11.46 17.71
N ALA A 53 8.37 -10.48 16.85
CA ALA A 53 8.39 -10.74 15.42
C ALA A 53 9.83 -11.08 15.01
N ASP A 54 10.03 -12.23 14.37
CA ASP A 54 11.32 -12.56 13.78
C ASP A 54 11.70 -11.46 12.79
N THR A 55 12.78 -10.75 13.13
CA THR A 55 13.40 -9.73 12.27
C THR A 55 14.50 -10.31 11.39
N ASP A 56 14.70 -11.62 11.46
CA ASP A 56 15.74 -12.33 10.74
C ASP A 56 15.48 -12.33 9.23
N ALA A 57 16.58 -12.46 8.48
CA ALA A 57 16.51 -12.52 7.03
C ALA A 57 15.71 -13.76 6.60
N PRO A 58 14.89 -13.67 5.54
CA PRO A 58 14.14 -14.83 5.05
C PRO A 58 15.05 -16.03 4.82
N GLN A 59 14.59 -17.21 5.24
CA GLN A 59 15.37 -18.45 5.08
C GLN A 59 15.74 -18.70 3.61
N GLU A 60 16.95 -19.19 3.36
CA GLU A 60 17.41 -19.45 2.00
C GLU A 60 16.83 -20.77 1.47
N MET A 61 16.21 -20.74 0.28
CA MET A 61 15.45 -21.86 -0.29
C MET A 61 16.09 -22.49 -1.54
N GLY A 62 17.27 -22.02 -1.96
CA GLY A 62 17.86 -22.41 -3.25
C GLY A 62 17.07 -21.90 -4.47
N ASP A 63 17.53 -22.25 -5.66
CA ASP A 63 16.83 -21.94 -6.92
C ASP A 63 16.12 -23.20 -7.44
N GLU A 64 14.79 -23.20 -7.40
CA GLU A 64 13.97 -24.34 -7.87
C GLU A 64 14.26 -24.74 -9.35
N ASN A 65 14.75 -23.81 -10.16
CA ASN A 65 15.00 -24.01 -11.59
C ASN A 65 16.42 -24.48 -11.92
N VAL A 66 17.31 -24.56 -10.92
CA VAL A 66 18.70 -24.99 -11.14
C VAL A 66 18.74 -26.40 -11.74
N GLU A 67 19.60 -26.59 -12.74
CA GLU A 67 19.90 -27.92 -13.25
C GLU A 67 20.76 -28.67 -12.23
N ILE A 68 20.22 -29.76 -11.70
CA ILE A 68 20.90 -30.55 -10.68
C ILE A 68 21.80 -31.57 -11.38
N THR A 69 23.11 -31.36 -11.32
CA THR A 69 24.11 -32.30 -11.82
C THR A 69 24.35 -33.45 -10.83
N GLU A 70 24.92 -34.56 -11.30
CA GLU A 70 25.28 -35.70 -10.44
C GLU A 70 26.23 -35.28 -9.32
N GLU A 71 27.23 -34.43 -9.62
CA GLU A 71 28.14 -33.88 -8.61
C GLU A 71 27.41 -33.06 -7.53
N MET A 72 26.44 -32.23 -7.93
CA MET A 72 25.63 -31.47 -6.96
C MET A 72 24.76 -32.38 -6.10
N MET A 73 24.26 -33.51 -6.63
CA MET A 73 23.50 -34.48 -5.84
C MET A 73 24.39 -35.15 -4.79
N ASP A 74 25.62 -35.52 -5.15
CA ASP A 74 26.59 -36.12 -4.24
C ASP A 74 26.99 -35.12 -3.15
N GLN A 75 27.32 -33.88 -3.53
CA GLN A 75 27.64 -32.82 -2.57
C GLN A 75 26.46 -32.51 -1.63
N ALA A 76 25.23 -32.47 -2.15
CA ALA A 76 24.03 -32.29 -1.33
C ALA A 76 23.83 -33.45 -0.34
N ASN A 77 24.11 -34.68 -0.76
CA ASN A 77 24.05 -35.87 0.10
C ASN A 77 25.13 -35.84 1.19
N ASP A 78 26.36 -35.45 0.86
CA ASP A 78 27.45 -35.30 1.83
C ASP A 78 27.09 -34.24 2.89
N LYS A 79 26.56 -33.09 2.45
CA LYS A 79 26.07 -32.02 3.35
C LYS A 79 24.92 -32.52 4.23
N LYS A 80 23.99 -33.31 3.69
CA LYS A 80 22.90 -33.93 4.46
C LYS A 80 23.43 -34.88 5.55
N VAL A 81 24.45 -35.69 5.24
CA VAL A 81 25.08 -36.58 6.23
C VAL A 81 25.76 -35.75 7.31
N ALA A 82 26.57 -34.77 6.92
CA ALA A 82 27.23 -33.87 7.87
C ALA A 82 26.23 -33.11 8.78
N ALA A 83 25.07 -32.72 8.23
CA ALA A 83 24.00 -32.08 9.00
C ALA A 83 23.40 -33.02 10.05
N ILE A 84 23.22 -34.31 9.71
CA ILE A 84 22.74 -35.32 10.65
C ILE A 84 23.77 -35.59 11.75
N ASP A 85 25.07 -35.64 11.40
CA ASP A 85 26.14 -35.80 12.38
C ASP A 85 26.18 -34.61 13.34
N ALA A 86 26.12 -33.37 12.83
CA ALA A 86 26.02 -32.16 13.64
C ALA A 86 24.79 -32.19 14.57
N LEU A 87 23.65 -32.71 14.10
CA LEU A 87 22.45 -32.88 14.92
C LEU A 87 22.67 -33.88 16.07
N ASN A 88 23.35 -35.00 15.80
CA ASN A 88 23.67 -36.00 16.83
C ASN A 88 24.62 -35.45 17.89
N ASP A 89 25.51 -34.54 17.50
CA ASP A 89 26.43 -33.82 18.39
C ASP A 89 25.74 -32.66 19.15
N GLY A 90 24.47 -32.36 18.84
CA GLY A 90 23.70 -31.29 19.44
C GLY A 90 23.97 -29.89 18.87
N GLU A 91 24.74 -29.79 17.78
CA GLU A 91 25.09 -28.54 17.10
C GLU A 91 23.94 -28.07 16.17
N LEU A 92 22.82 -27.66 16.75
CA LEU A 92 21.57 -27.36 16.02
C LEU A 92 21.75 -26.31 14.91
N GLN A 93 22.41 -25.19 15.20
CA GLN A 93 22.58 -24.12 14.21
C GLN A 93 23.42 -24.60 13.02
N LYS A 94 24.52 -25.30 13.28
CA LYS A 94 25.38 -25.85 12.23
C LYS A 94 24.62 -26.87 11.38
N ALA A 95 23.75 -27.68 11.98
CA ALA A 95 22.89 -28.60 11.23
C ALA A 95 21.92 -27.83 10.30
N ILE A 96 21.32 -26.73 10.76
CA ILE A 96 20.47 -25.86 9.92
C ILE A 96 21.26 -25.30 8.74
N ASP A 97 22.46 -24.78 8.98
CA ASP A 97 23.32 -24.21 7.96
C ASP A 97 23.71 -25.27 6.91
N LEU A 98 24.06 -26.48 7.35
CA LEU A 98 24.41 -27.60 6.46
C LEU A 98 23.21 -28.11 5.66
N PHE A 99 22.01 -28.15 6.23
CA PHE A 99 20.80 -28.45 5.47
C PHE A 99 20.49 -27.35 4.44
N THR A 100 20.74 -26.09 4.78
CA THR A 100 20.58 -24.95 3.87
C THR A 100 21.55 -25.04 2.69
N ASP A 101 22.81 -25.36 2.94
CA ASP A 101 23.80 -25.66 1.88
C ASP A 101 23.35 -26.82 0.99
N ALA A 102 22.83 -27.91 1.59
CA ALA A 102 22.32 -29.06 0.84
C ALA A 102 21.14 -28.68 -0.06
N ILE A 103 20.24 -27.81 0.42
CA ILE A 103 19.08 -27.31 -0.33
C ILE A 103 19.52 -26.44 -1.52
N LYS A 104 20.53 -25.59 -1.35
CA LYS A 104 21.08 -24.78 -2.45
C LYS A 104 21.63 -25.65 -3.58
N LEU A 105 22.21 -26.81 -3.23
CA LEU A 105 22.74 -27.77 -4.20
C LEU A 105 21.64 -28.65 -4.82
N ASN A 106 20.65 -29.07 -4.04
CA ASN A 106 19.54 -29.88 -4.52
C ASN A 106 18.20 -29.43 -3.93
N PRO A 107 17.57 -28.39 -4.51
CA PRO A 107 16.34 -27.81 -3.99
C PRO A 107 15.10 -28.67 -4.28
N ARG A 108 15.25 -29.81 -4.98
CA ARG A 108 14.16 -30.73 -5.31
C ARG A 108 14.09 -31.94 -4.38
N LEU A 109 14.98 -32.02 -3.40
CA LEU A 109 15.03 -33.13 -2.45
C LEU A 109 14.19 -32.82 -1.20
N ALA A 110 12.94 -33.29 -1.20
CA ALA A 110 11.94 -33.01 -0.15
C ALA A 110 12.43 -33.26 1.30
N ILE A 111 13.18 -34.35 1.50
CA ILE A 111 13.68 -34.75 2.82
C ILE A 111 14.61 -33.70 3.46
N LEU A 112 15.27 -32.85 2.66
CA LEU A 112 16.13 -31.79 3.20
C LEU A 112 15.29 -30.73 3.94
N TYR A 113 14.21 -30.28 3.32
CA TYR A 113 13.28 -29.32 3.92
C TYR A 113 12.60 -29.89 5.15
N ALA A 114 12.11 -31.14 5.08
CA ALA A 114 11.47 -31.79 6.23
C ALA A 114 12.41 -31.92 7.44
N LYS A 115 13.71 -32.20 7.21
CA LYS A 115 14.71 -32.25 8.27
C LYS A 115 15.05 -30.87 8.83
N ARG A 116 15.24 -29.87 7.96
CA ARG A 116 15.54 -28.50 8.38
C ARG A 116 14.39 -27.89 9.19
N ALA A 117 13.15 -28.08 8.75
CA ALA A 117 11.95 -27.58 9.45
C ALA A 117 11.88 -27.97 10.93
N ARG A 118 12.33 -29.18 11.27
CA ARG A 118 12.34 -29.68 12.66
C ARG A 118 13.32 -28.93 13.56
N LEU A 119 14.27 -28.19 12.98
CA LEU A 119 15.36 -27.52 13.68
C LEU A 119 15.16 -26.00 13.78
N LEU A 120 14.39 -25.38 12.88
CA LEU A 120 14.32 -23.91 12.73
C LEU A 120 13.78 -23.18 13.97
N GLY A 121 12.98 -23.82 14.82
CA GLY A 121 12.42 -23.17 16.02
C GLY A 121 11.36 -22.09 15.75
N HIS A 122 11.32 -21.53 14.54
CA HIS A 122 10.35 -20.55 14.07
C HIS A 122 9.20 -21.23 13.30
N TRP A 123 7.96 -20.93 13.69
CA TRP A 123 6.78 -21.61 13.13
C TRP A 123 6.54 -21.26 11.66
N GLU A 124 6.76 -20.01 11.25
CA GLU A 124 6.56 -19.56 9.87
C GLU A 124 7.54 -20.25 8.92
N GLU A 125 8.82 -20.27 9.30
CA GLU A 125 9.89 -20.87 8.51
C GLU A 125 9.72 -22.39 8.40
N ALA A 126 9.41 -23.05 9.51
CA ALA A 126 9.13 -24.49 9.55
C ALA A 126 7.88 -24.84 8.72
N ALA A 127 6.82 -24.03 8.77
CA ALA A 127 5.62 -24.24 7.95
C ALA A 127 5.97 -24.19 6.46
N HIS A 128 6.79 -23.22 6.06
CA HIS A 128 7.21 -23.04 4.68
C HIS A 128 8.03 -24.23 4.16
N ASP A 129 9.02 -24.69 4.94
CA ASP A 129 9.82 -25.88 4.61
C ASP A 129 8.95 -27.14 4.52
N LEU A 130 8.04 -27.37 5.48
CA LEU A 130 7.16 -28.54 5.47
C LEU A 130 6.15 -28.51 4.30
N ALA A 131 5.63 -27.33 3.97
CA ALA A 131 4.75 -27.17 2.81
C ALA A 131 5.49 -27.46 1.51
N LEU A 132 6.74 -27.00 1.38
CA LEU A 132 7.57 -27.30 0.21
C LEU A 132 7.96 -28.78 0.16
N ALA A 133 8.30 -29.39 1.30
CA ALA A 133 8.55 -30.83 1.38
C ALA A 133 7.34 -31.61 0.84
N CYS A 134 6.13 -31.35 1.34
CA CYS A 134 4.90 -32.01 0.89
C CYS A 134 4.57 -31.74 -0.59
N LYS A 135 4.96 -30.58 -1.13
CA LYS A 135 4.79 -30.23 -2.55
C LYS A 135 5.74 -31.03 -3.45
N LEU A 136 6.97 -31.28 -2.99
CA LEU A 136 7.99 -32.00 -3.74
C LEU A 136 7.78 -33.51 -3.69
N ASP A 137 7.61 -34.05 -2.49
CA ASP A 137 7.34 -35.46 -2.24
C ASP A 137 6.42 -35.58 -1.03
N TYR A 138 5.20 -36.07 -1.27
CA TYR A 138 4.22 -36.18 -0.20
C TYR A 138 4.64 -37.27 0.78
N ASP A 139 4.90 -36.87 2.02
CA ASP A 139 5.26 -37.73 3.14
C ASP A 139 4.26 -37.52 4.29
N ASP A 140 3.76 -38.62 4.86
CA ASP A 140 2.73 -38.56 5.90
C ASP A 140 3.25 -37.90 7.18
N ASP A 141 4.52 -38.09 7.55
CA ASP A 141 5.12 -37.45 8.72
C ASP A 141 5.27 -35.94 8.52
N ALA A 142 5.75 -35.51 7.34
CA ALA A 142 5.85 -34.10 6.99
C ALA A 142 4.47 -33.41 6.96
N SER A 143 3.47 -34.09 6.38
CA SER A 143 2.07 -33.64 6.33
C SER A 143 1.45 -33.52 7.71
N ALA A 144 1.71 -34.46 8.61
CA ALA A 144 1.24 -34.43 9.99
C ALA A 144 1.85 -33.23 10.76
N MET A 145 3.17 -33.04 10.68
CA MET A 145 3.84 -31.89 11.30
C MET A 145 3.32 -30.56 10.74
N LEU A 146 3.08 -30.48 9.42
CA LEU A 146 2.55 -29.26 8.79
C LEU A 146 1.20 -28.87 9.41
N LYS A 147 0.30 -29.82 9.66
CA LYS A 147 -1.00 -29.56 10.29
C LYS A 147 -0.88 -28.97 11.70
N GLU A 148 0.18 -29.31 12.44
CA GLU A 148 0.44 -28.78 13.78
C GLU A 148 1.08 -27.39 13.74
N VAL A 149 2.00 -27.17 12.81
CA VAL A 149 2.79 -25.94 12.67
C VAL A 149 1.99 -24.82 11.98
N GLN A 150 1.21 -25.16 10.95
CA GLN A 150 0.46 -24.22 10.11
C GLN A 150 -0.43 -23.22 10.90
N PRO A 151 -1.28 -23.64 11.86
CA PRO A 151 -2.14 -22.68 12.57
C PRO A 151 -1.36 -21.72 13.47
N ARG A 152 -0.16 -22.13 13.95
CA ARG A 152 0.73 -21.25 14.73
C ARG A 152 1.40 -20.22 13.83
N ALA A 153 1.95 -20.67 12.71
CA ALA A 153 2.52 -19.81 11.68
C ALA A 153 1.51 -18.76 11.18
N GLN A 154 0.27 -19.17 10.90
CA GLN A 154 -0.78 -18.26 10.43
C GLN A 154 -1.12 -17.16 11.43
N LYS A 155 -1.20 -17.49 12.73
CA LYS A 155 -1.45 -16.48 13.78
C LYS A 155 -0.33 -15.44 13.86
N ILE A 156 0.92 -15.87 13.70
CA ILE A 156 2.09 -14.98 13.69
C ILE A 156 2.03 -14.06 12.46
N ALA A 157 1.80 -14.62 11.28
CA ALA A 157 1.66 -13.87 10.03
C ALA A 157 0.53 -12.83 10.09
N GLU A 158 -0.63 -13.21 10.63
CA GLU A 158 -1.79 -12.33 10.78
C GLU A 158 -1.51 -11.18 11.76
N HIS A 159 -0.88 -11.48 12.90
CA HIS A 159 -0.46 -10.48 13.87
C HIS A 159 0.52 -9.49 13.24
N ARG A 160 1.54 -9.98 12.54
CA ARG A 160 2.53 -9.14 11.83
C ARG A 160 1.87 -8.22 10.79
N ARG A 161 1.01 -8.77 9.92
CA ARG A 161 0.25 -7.98 8.92
C ARG A 161 -0.68 -6.94 9.55
N LYS A 162 -1.20 -7.19 10.75
CA LYS A 162 -2.01 -6.20 11.50
C LYS A 162 -1.11 -5.04 11.98
N TYR A 163 0.06 -5.35 12.53
CA TYR A 163 1.00 -4.34 13.01
C TYR A 163 1.63 -3.52 11.89
N GLU A 164 2.01 -4.16 10.78
CA GLU A 164 2.55 -3.48 9.59
C GLU A 164 1.53 -2.49 9.01
N ARG A 165 0.27 -2.91 8.82
CA ARG A 165 -0.80 -2.00 8.37
C ARG A 165 -0.99 -0.82 9.31
N LYS A 166 -1.03 -1.06 10.63
CA LYS A 166 -1.18 0.02 11.63
C LYS A 166 0.00 1.00 11.58
N ARG A 167 1.21 0.52 11.29
CA ARG A 167 2.41 1.35 11.13
C ARG A 167 2.36 2.17 9.84
N GLU A 168 2.06 1.53 8.70
CA GLU A 168 1.94 2.20 7.40
C GLU A 168 0.83 3.25 7.40
N GLU A 169 -0.32 2.95 7.99
CA GLU A 169 -1.43 3.89 8.15
C GLU A 169 -1.02 5.13 8.95
N ARG A 170 -0.23 4.96 10.02
CA ARG A 170 0.33 6.09 10.80
C ARG A 170 1.31 6.91 9.96
N GLU A 171 2.24 6.27 9.26
CA GLU A 171 3.22 6.95 8.41
C GLU A 171 2.54 7.70 7.24
N ILE A 172 1.52 7.12 6.63
CA ILE A 172 0.72 7.76 5.57
C ILE A 172 -0.08 8.93 6.13
N LYS A 173 -0.72 8.78 7.30
CA LYS A 173 -1.47 9.85 7.96
C LYS A 173 -0.55 11.04 8.28
N GLU A 174 0.60 10.80 8.89
CA GLU A 174 1.59 11.85 9.16
C GLU A 174 2.08 12.53 7.90
N ARG A 175 2.33 11.77 6.82
CA ARG A 175 2.74 12.35 5.52
C ARG A 175 1.64 13.22 4.93
N MET A 176 0.39 12.78 4.98
CA MET A 176 -0.76 13.56 4.53
C MET A 176 -0.92 14.85 5.35
N GLU A 177 -0.76 14.79 6.66
CA GLU A 177 -0.84 15.96 7.53
C GLU A 177 0.29 16.97 7.24
N ARG A 178 1.52 16.51 7.01
CA ARG A 178 2.63 17.39 6.62
C ARG A 178 2.38 18.07 5.28
N VAL A 179 1.88 17.34 4.28
CA VAL A 179 1.53 17.89 2.97
C VAL A 179 0.38 18.90 3.09
N LYS A 180 -0.66 18.58 3.87
CA LYS A 180 -1.79 19.48 4.12
C LYS A 180 -1.33 20.78 4.78
N LYS A 181 -0.50 20.69 5.82
CA LYS A 181 0.04 21.86 6.53
C LYS A 181 0.90 22.73 5.61
N ALA A 182 1.77 22.13 4.81
CA ALA A 182 2.58 22.87 3.83
C ALA A 182 1.71 23.58 2.77
N ARG A 183 0.63 22.92 2.32
CA ARG A 183 -0.32 23.52 1.37
C ARG A 183 -1.09 24.70 1.99
N GLU A 184 -1.57 24.55 3.22
CA GLU A 184 -2.27 25.61 3.95
C GLU A 184 -1.35 26.81 4.24
N GLU A 185 -0.09 26.57 4.59
CA GLU A 185 0.91 27.61 4.80
C GLU A 185 1.23 28.36 3.51
N HIS A 186 1.44 27.63 2.40
CA HIS A 186 1.65 28.22 1.08
C HIS A 186 0.44 29.04 0.62
N GLU A 187 -0.78 28.55 0.83
CA GLU A 187 -2.00 29.28 0.50
C GLU A 187 -2.18 30.53 1.38
N ARG A 188 -1.88 30.45 2.67
CA ARG A 188 -1.90 31.60 3.58
C ARG A 188 -0.87 32.66 3.15
N ALA A 189 0.35 32.25 2.82
CA ALA A 189 1.40 33.15 2.35
C ALA A 189 0.99 33.84 1.03
N GLN A 190 0.38 33.11 0.10
CA GLN A 190 -0.17 33.69 -1.14
C GLN A 190 -1.27 34.72 -0.85
N ARG A 191 -2.23 34.40 0.02
CA ARG A 191 -3.31 35.35 0.38
C ARG A 191 -2.78 36.61 1.06
N GLU A 192 -1.76 36.49 1.91
CA GLU A 192 -1.12 37.64 2.56
C GLU A 192 -0.37 38.50 1.54
N GLU A 193 0.37 37.89 0.61
CA GLU A 193 1.04 38.61 -0.47
C GLU A 193 0.05 39.35 -1.38
N ASP A 194 -1.05 38.70 -1.77
CA ASP A 194 -2.11 39.30 -2.58
C ASP A 194 -2.81 40.44 -1.84
N ALA A 195 -3.10 40.30 -0.55
CA ALA A 195 -3.65 41.38 0.27
C ALA A 195 -2.67 42.56 0.41
N ARG A 196 -1.36 42.28 0.50
CA ARG A 196 -0.31 43.31 0.54
C ARG A 196 -0.17 44.02 -0.81
N ARG A 197 -0.30 43.30 -1.93
CA ARG A 197 -0.38 43.88 -3.29
C ARG A 197 -1.62 44.74 -3.48
N GLN A 198 -2.79 44.28 -3.03
CA GLN A 198 -4.05 45.04 -3.12
C GLN A 198 -4.06 46.29 -2.22
N SER A 199 -3.52 46.21 -1.00
CA SER A 199 -3.40 47.37 -0.11
C SER A 199 -2.30 48.35 -0.56
N GLY A 200 -1.23 47.87 -1.18
CA GLY A 200 -0.23 48.70 -1.85
C GLY A 200 -0.77 49.45 -3.09
N ALA A 201 -1.81 48.93 -3.73
CA ALA A 201 -2.49 49.60 -4.84
C ALA A 201 -3.37 50.80 -4.41
N GLN A 202 -3.65 50.96 -3.11
CA GLN A 202 -4.44 52.09 -2.59
C GLN A 202 -3.59 53.34 -2.27
N TYR A 203 -2.25 53.29 -2.37
CA TYR A 203 -1.38 54.45 -2.12
C TYR A 203 -0.53 54.88 -3.34
N GLY A 204 -0.94 54.52 -4.56
CA GLY A 204 -0.18 54.79 -5.79
C GLY A 204 -0.97 55.30 -7.00
N SER A 205 -2.25 55.66 -6.85
CA SER A 205 -3.05 56.21 -7.96
C SER A 205 -2.68 57.67 -8.24
N PHE A 206 -1.64 57.88 -9.05
CA PHE A 206 -1.48 59.11 -9.83
C PHE A 206 -1.83 58.82 -11.29
N PRO A 207 -2.86 59.48 -11.88
CA PRO A 207 -3.28 59.21 -13.25
C PRO A 207 -2.57 60.14 -14.23
N GLY A 208 -1.73 59.59 -15.11
CA GLY A 208 -1.35 60.25 -16.36
C GLY A 208 0.14 60.22 -16.70
N GLY A 209 0.48 59.59 -17.84
CA GLY A 209 1.81 59.74 -18.45
C GLY A 209 2.24 58.65 -19.46
N PHE A 210 1.53 58.55 -20.59
CA PHE A 210 1.95 58.15 -21.96
C PHE A 210 2.86 56.90 -22.25
N PRO A 211 2.78 56.36 -23.50
CA PRO A 211 3.11 55.01 -23.90
C PRO A 211 4.51 54.87 -24.54
N GLY A 212 5.05 53.65 -24.49
CA GLY A 212 6.15 53.21 -25.35
C GLY A 212 7.50 53.10 -24.64
N GLY A 213 7.93 51.85 -24.43
CA GLY A 213 9.29 51.55 -23.98
C GLY A 213 9.39 50.17 -23.34
N MET A 214 9.46 49.11 -24.15
CA MET A 214 9.89 47.79 -23.68
C MET A 214 11.39 47.67 -23.96
N PRO A 215 12.21 47.52 -22.91
CA PRO A 215 13.34 46.61 -22.97
C PRO A 215 13.38 45.73 -21.72
N GLY A 216 13.74 44.46 -21.92
CA GLY A 216 13.65 43.39 -20.94
C GLY A 216 14.26 43.70 -19.57
N ASN A 217 13.51 43.29 -18.54
CA ASN A 217 13.96 42.62 -17.33
C ASN A 217 12.70 42.40 -16.49
N PHE A 218 12.17 41.17 -16.51
CA PHE A 218 11.17 40.71 -15.54
C PHE A 218 11.95 40.20 -14.31
N PRO A 219 11.95 40.88 -13.16
CA PRO A 219 12.45 40.32 -11.91
C PRO A 219 11.24 39.74 -11.18
N GLY A 220 10.85 38.51 -11.51
CA GLY A 220 9.61 37.96 -10.96
C GLY A 220 9.34 36.51 -11.33
N GLY A 221 10.35 35.66 -11.18
CA GLY A 221 10.14 34.21 -11.18
C GLY A 221 9.48 33.78 -9.88
N MET A 222 8.33 33.14 -9.98
CA MET A 222 7.61 32.51 -8.87
C MET A 222 8.55 31.57 -8.09
N PRO A 223 8.83 31.83 -6.80
CA PRO A 223 9.78 31.02 -6.04
C PRO A 223 9.09 29.73 -5.59
N GLY A 224 9.32 28.66 -6.34
CA GLY A 224 8.79 27.32 -6.04
C GLY A 224 8.86 26.34 -7.22
N MET A 225 9.02 26.84 -8.45
CA MET A 225 9.05 26.01 -9.66
C MET A 225 10.47 25.57 -10.10
N ALA A 226 11.51 26.08 -9.42
CA ALA A 226 12.92 25.93 -9.83
C ALA A 226 13.58 24.57 -9.48
N GLY A 227 12.79 23.59 -9.02
CA GLY A 227 13.29 22.29 -8.57
C GLY A 227 13.06 21.11 -9.52
N MET A 228 12.32 21.29 -10.62
CA MET A 228 12.07 20.20 -11.58
C MET A 228 12.97 20.36 -12.81
N PRO A 229 13.94 19.44 -13.03
CA PRO A 229 14.71 19.39 -14.27
C PRO A 229 13.77 19.31 -15.48
N GLY A 230 13.97 20.18 -16.48
CA GLY A 230 13.21 20.22 -17.72
C GLY A 230 11.97 21.12 -17.74
N LEU A 231 11.50 21.64 -16.61
CA LEU A 231 10.30 22.49 -16.59
C LEU A 231 10.54 23.88 -17.25
N ASN A 232 11.77 24.39 -17.21
CA ASN A 232 12.17 25.59 -17.96
C ASN A 232 12.13 25.38 -19.49
N GLU A 233 12.38 24.18 -19.98
CA GLU A 233 12.35 23.86 -21.43
C GLU A 233 10.91 23.67 -21.93
N ILE A 234 10.02 23.14 -21.09
CA ILE A 234 8.58 23.06 -21.33
C ILE A 234 7.98 24.46 -21.48
N LEU A 235 8.30 25.37 -20.55
CA LEU A 235 7.76 26.74 -20.55
C LEU A 235 8.31 27.62 -21.68
N SER A 236 9.45 27.23 -22.25
CA SER A 236 10.07 27.93 -23.39
C SER A 236 9.57 27.43 -24.75
N ASP A 237 8.76 26.37 -24.79
CA ASP A 237 8.18 25.86 -26.03
C ASP A 237 6.88 26.63 -26.37
N PRO A 238 6.85 27.40 -27.48
CA PRO A 238 5.68 28.17 -27.89
C PRO A 238 4.42 27.31 -28.08
N GLU A 239 4.57 26.05 -28.50
CA GLU A 239 3.44 25.16 -28.74
C GLU A 239 2.92 24.52 -27.45
N VAL A 240 3.79 24.27 -26.47
CA VAL A 240 3.36 23.82 -25.14
C VAL A 240 2.67 24.94 -24.40
N LEU A 241 3.18 26.17 -24.52
CA LEU A 241 2.55 27.35 -23.96
C LEU A 241 1.16 27.60 -24.57
N ALA A 242 1.03 27.46 -25.90
CA ALA A 242 -0.26 27.56 -26.57
C ALA A 242 -1.24 26.45 -26.14
N ALA A 243 -0.76 25.22 -25.94
CA ALA A 243 -1.58 24.12 -25.44
C ALA A 243 -2.02 24.34 -23.97
N MET A 244 -1.18 24.95 -23.14
CA MET A 244 -1.55 25.32 -21.76
C MET A 244 -2.56 26.47 -21.69
N GLN A 245 -2.68 27.28 -22.75
CA GLN A 245 -3.71 28.31 -22.85
C GLN A 245 -5.07 27.74 -23.31
N ASP A 246 -5.11 26.49 -23.77
CA ASP A 246 -6.36 25.84 -24.14
C ASP A 246 -7.15 25.47 -22.87
N PRO A 247 -8.40 25.97 -22.72
CA PRO A 247 -9.21 25.72 -21.53
C PRO A 247 -9.46 24.23 -21.26
N GLU A 248 -9.60 23.41 -22.31
CA GLU A 248 -9.86 21.97 -22.16
C GLU A 248 -8.62 21.23 -21.65
N VAL A 249 -7.44 21.68 -22.06
CA VAL A 249 -6.15 21.11 -21.64
C VAL A 249 -5.84 21.49 -20.19
N MET A 250 -6.13 22.72 -19.77
CA MET A 250 -5.99 23.12 -18.36
C MET A 250 -6.92 22.35 -17.43
N VAL A 251 -8.19 22.19 -17.81
CA VAL A 251 -9.15 21.40 -17.03
C VAL A 251 -8.69 19.95 -16.91
N ALA A 252 -8.24 19.35 -18.02
CA ALA A 252 -7.71 17.99 -18.01
C ALA A 252 -6.44 17.86 -17.14
N PHE A 253 -5.51 18.81 -17.27
CA PHE A 253 -4.28 18.81 -16.47
C PHE A 253 -4.58 18.96 -14.97
N GLN A 254 -5.52 19.83 -14.60
CA GLN A 254 -5.94 20.02 -13.21
C GLN A 254 -6.64 18.76 -12.66
N ASP A 255 -7.52 18.13 -13.43
CA ASP A 255 -8.23 16.91 -13.01
C ASP A 255 -7.26 15.73 -12.81
N VAL A 256 -6.28 15.57 -13.70
CA VAL A 256 -5.24 14.54 -13.58
C VAL A 256 -4.25 14.85 -12.45
N ALA A 257 -3.91 16.12 -12.24
CA ALA A 257 -3.05 16.53 -11.14
C ALA A 257 -3.70 16.31 -9.76
N GLN A 258 -5.02 16.46 -9.68
CA GLN A 258 -5.79 16.14 -8.47
C GLN A 258 -6.01 14.63 -8.31
N ASN A 259 -6.14 13.88 -9.41
CA ASN A 259 -6.29 12.44 -9.39
C ASN A 259 -5.66 11.78 -10.63
N PRO A 260 -4.48 11.15 -10.50
CA PRO A 260 -3.80 10.51 -11.63
C PRO A 260 -4.62 9.43 -12.36
N ALA A 261 -5.59 8.80 -11.69
CA ALA A 261 -6.47 7.80 -12.30
C ALA A 261 -7.43 8.41 -13.33
N ASN A 262 -7.65 9.73 -13.30
CA ASN A 262 -8.52 10.42 -14.26
C ASN A 262 -7.88 10.58 -15.65
N MET A 263 -6.59 10.27 -15.82
CA MET A 263 -5.89 10.37 -17.11
C MET A 263 -6.62 9.59 -18.21
N SER A 264 -7.19 8.42 -17.88
CA SER A 264 -7.95 7.59 -18.83
C SER A 264 -9.14 8.30 -19.46
N LYS A 265 -9.73 9.30 -18.78
CA LYS A 265 -10.87 10.09 -19.29
C LYS A 265 -10.49 10.99 -20.46
N TYR A 266 -9.22 11.40 -20.53
CA TYR A 266 -8.73 12.37 -21.51
C TYR A 266 -7.92 11.72 -22.65
N GLN A 267 -7.78 10.39 -22.65
CA GLN A 267 -7.11 9.64 -23.72
C GLN A 267 -7.79 9.84 -25.09
N SER A 268 -9.08 10.11 -25.11
CA SER A 268 -9.83 10.40 -26.33
C SER A 268 -9.82 11.88 -26.72
N ASN A 269 -9.30 12.78 -25.86
CA ASN A 269 -9.19 14.20 -26.18
C ASN A 269 -7.92 14.44 -27.02
N PRO A 270 -8.04 14.82 -28.30
CA PRO A 270 -6.90 14.96 -29.20
C PRO A 270 -5.95 16.07 -28.77
N LYS A 271 -6.43 17.13 -28.09
CA LYS A 271 -5.59 18.23 -27.62
C LYS A 271 -4.72 17.80 -26.44
N VAL A 272 -5.29 17.05 -25.51
CA VAL A 272 -4.57 16.51 -24.34
C VAL A 272 -3.56 15.45 -24.79
N MET A 273 -3.94 14.57 -25.71
CA MET A 273 -3.03 13.57 -26.28
C MET A 273 -1.88 14.18 -27.08
N ASN A 274 -2.14 15.27 -27.83
CA ASN A 274 -1.08 16.00 -28.53
C ASN A 274 -0.09 16.63 -27.55
N LEU A 275 -0.56 17.19 -26.43
CA LEU A 275 0.32 17.72 -25.40
C LEU A 275 1.15 16.60 -24.73
N ILE A 276 0.52 15.49 -24.33
CA ILE A 276 1.19 14.34 -23.73
C ILE A 276 2.23 13.75 -24.68
N SER A 277 1.91 13.63 -25.98
CA SER A 277 2.83 13.12 -26.99
C SER A 277 4.05 14.03 -27.18
N LYS A 278 3.86 15.35 -27.12
CA LYS A 278 4.96 16.33 -27.21
C LYS A 278 5.83 16.34 -25.95
N LEU A 279 5.21 16.26 -24.77
CA LEU A 279 5.95 16.11 -23.51
C LEU A 279 6.73 14.80 -23.48
N SER A 280 6.11 13.69 -23.91
CA SER A 280 6.77 12.38 -24.02
C SER A 280 7.89 12.39 -25.06
N ALA A 281 7.72 13.04 -26.21
CA ALA A 281 8.80 13.14 -27.20
C ALA A 281 9.99 14.00 -26.70
N LYS A 282 9.73 15.02 -25.87
CA LYS A 282 10.75 15.88 -25.28
C LYS A 282 11.44 15.29 -24.05
N PHE A 283 10.78 14.40 -23.30
CA PHE A 283 11.31 13.82 -22.05
C PHE A 283 11.62 12.32 -22.12
N GLY A 284 10.96 11.58 -23.02
CA GLY A 284 11.18 10.15 -23.29
C GLY A 284 12.24 9.90 -24.36
N GLY A 285 12.91 10.96 -24.83
CA GLY A 285 14.04 10.92 -25.75
C GLY A 285 15.40 10.97 -25.07
N GLN A 286 15.57 10.29 -23.94
CA GLN A 286 16.87 9.84 -23.43
C GLN A 286 16.67 8.45 -22.80
N ALA A 287 17.36 7.47 -23.38
CA ALA A 287 17.67 6.20 -22.72
C ALA A 287 18.56 6.44 -21.49
#